data_AF-A0A1M5AVM9-F1
#
_entry.id   AF-A0A1M5AVM9-F1
#
_cell.length_a   1.000
_cell.length_b   1.000
_cell.length_c   1.000
_cell.angle_alpha   90.00
_cell.angle_beta   90.00
_cell.angle_gamma   90.00
#
_symmetry.space_group_name_H-M   'P 1'
#
loop_
_entity.id
_entity.type
_entity.pdbx_description
1 polymer ?
#
loop_
_entity_poly.entity_id
_entity_poly.type
_entity_poly.pdbx_seq_one_letter_code
_entity_poly.pdbx_strand_id
1 'polypeptide(L)' 'MVYLKEYAVAKQLLILLCADLFAFNSSGELAYKVPLPFCGSFDMDVENSRFYIYTTKPNQIKVYDFKGKELDCIRAKNR' A
#
# COMPACT_ATOMS: atom_id res chain seq x y z
N MET A 1 -1.65 15.55 3.05
CA MET A 1 -2.12 14.59 4.07
C MET A 1 -1.18 13.40 4.03
N VAL A 2 -0.55 13.05 5.14
CA VAL A 2 0.40 11.94 5.25
C VAL A 2 -0.27 10.84 6.08
N TYR A 3 -0.26 9.61 5.60
CA TYR A 3 -0.74 8.46 6.37
C TYR A 3 0.44 7.60 6.79
N LEU A 4 0.60 7.44 8.11
CA LEU A 4 1.64 6.63 8.74
C LEU A 4 0.98 5.42 9.41
N LYS A 5 1.46 4.22 9.11
CA LYS A 5 1.08 3.01 9.84
C LYS A 5 2.29 2.08 9.97
N GLU A 6 2.55 1.61 11.18
CA GLU A 6 3.68 0.75 11.55
C GLU A 6 3.18 -0.61 12.06
N TYR A 7 3.89 -1.70 11.74
CA TYR A 7 3.52 -3.06 12.20
C TYR A 7 4.70 -3.90 12.67
N ALA A 8 4.48 -4.58 13.80
CA ALA A 8 5.48 -5.42 14.46
C ALA A 8 5.83 -6.72 13.70
N VAL A 9 4.89 -7.28 12.92
CA VAL A 9 5.09 -8.59 12.24
C VAL A 9 6.04 -8.49 11.04
N ALA A 10 5.97 -7.40 10.27
CA ALA A 10 6.83 -7.19 9.12
C ALA A 10 8.10 -6.38 9.45
N LYS A 11 8.20 -5.77 10.64
CA LYS A 11 9.25 -4.79 11.00
C LYS A 11 9.45 -3.73 9.89
N GLN A 12 8.35 -3.35 9.25
CA GLN A 12 8.33 -2.40 8.16
C GLN A 12 7.37 -1.27 8.46
N LEU A 13 7.79 -0.05 8.14
CA LEU A 13 6.99 1.15 8.20
C LEU A 13 6.48 1.48 6.79
N LEU A 14 5.16 1.54 6.63
CA LEU A 14 4.54 1.93 5.37
C LEU A 14 4.03 3.37 5.47
N ILE A 15 4.51 4.21 4.56
CA ILE A 15 4.20 5.64 4.50
C ILE A 15 3.57 5.95 3.15
N LEU A 16 2.35 6.46 3.15
CA LEU A 16 1.70 7.01 1.95
C LEU A 16 1.92 8.52 1.90
N LEU A 17 2.62 8.98 0.87
CA LEU A 17 2.92 10.38 0.61
C LEU A 17 2.48 10.75 -0.81
N CYS A 18 1.50 11.66 -0.90
CA CYS A 18 0.91 12.11 -2.16
C CYS A 18 0.42 10.95 -3.04
N ALA A 19 1.26 10.53 -3.98
CA ALA A 19 0.97 9.54 -5.01
C ALA A 19 1.93 8.35 -4.97
N ASP A 20 2.59 8.11 -3.83
CA ASP A 20 3.59 7.05 -3.70
C ASP A 20 3.48 6.40 -2.31
N LEU A 21 3.59 5.06 -2.26
CA LEU A 21 3.76 4.32 -1.03
C LEU A 21 5.23 3.95 -0.86
N PHE A 22 5.78 4.28 0.29
CA PHE A 22 7.16 4.00 0.67
C PHE A 22 7.18 2.97 1.79
N ALA A 23 8.05 1.96 1.65
CA ALA A 23 8.28 0.96 2.67
C ALA A 23 9.70 1.10 3.22
N PHE A 24 9.81 1.26 4.53
CA PHE A 24 11.09 1.34 5.24
C PHE A 24 11.27 0.09 6.10
N ASN A 25 12.49 -0.46 6.14
CA ASN A 25 12.83 -1.52 7.07
C ASN A 25 12.99 -0.98 8.51
N SER A 26 13.21 -1.86 9.49
CA SER A 26 13.41 -1.46 10.89
C SER A 26 14.65 -0.61 11.14
N SER A 27 15.60 -0.60 10.21
CA SER A 27 16.80 0.27 10.27
C SER A 27 16.51 1.67 9.74
N GLY A 28 15.30 1.93 9.23
CA GLY A 28 14.91 3.20 8.61
C GLY A 28 15.32 3.33 7.15
N GLU A 29 15.87 2.28 6.53
CA GLU A 29 16.27 2.31 5.12
C GLU A 29 15.07 2.02 4.22
N LEU A 30 15.02 2.68 3.05
CA LEU A 30 13.98 2.44 2.06
C LEU A 30 14.15 1.04 1.45
N ALA A 31 13.16 0.17 1.68
CA ALA A 31 13.12 -1.18 1.13
C ALA A 31 12.55 -1.18 -0.31
N TYR A 32 11.41 -0.50 -0.52
CA TYR A 32 10.80 -0.36 -1.84
C TYR A 32 9.84 0.83 -1.92
N LYS A 33 9.45 1.17 -3.15
CA LYS A 33 8.49 2.22 -3.48
C LYS A 33 7.46 1.67 -4.45
N VAL A 34 6.18 1.95 -4.21
CA VAL A 34 5.08 1.65 -5.14
C VAL A 34 4.50 2.98 -5.66
N PRO A 35 4.59 3.25 -6.98
CA PRO A 35 3.96 4.43 -7.59
C PRO A 35 2.44 4.30 -7.68
N LEU A 36 1.72 5.30 -7.20
CA LEU A 36 0.26 5.30 -7.03
C LEU A 36 -0.35 6.66 -7.44
N PRO A 37 -0.41 6.97 -8.75
CA PRO A 37 -0.82 8.27 -9.27
C PRO A 37 -2.22 8.75 -8.84
N PHE A 38 -3.07 7.84 -8.36
CA PHE A 38 -4.47 8.12 -7.98
C PHE A 38 -4.88 7.42 -6.68
N CYS A 39 -4.01 7.40 -5.67
CA CYS A 39 -4.31 6.82 -4.36
C CYS A 39 -5.29 7.69 -3.56
N GLY A 40 -6.36 7.09 -3.04
CA GLY A 40 -7.24 7.73 -2.05
C GLY A 40 -6.81 7.38 -0.62
N SER A 41 -6.66 6.09 -0.34
CA SER A 41 -6.29 5.55 0.97
C SER A 41 -5.66 4.16 0.83
N PHE A 42 -5.13 3.64 1.94
CA PHE A 42 -4.63 2.27 2.00
C PHE A 42 -4.98 1.60 3.33
N ASP A 43 -5.07 0.28 3.32
CA ASP A 43 -5.26 -0.54 4.51
C ASP A 43 -4.40 -1.79 4.49
N MET A 44 -4.25 -2.46 5.63
CA MET A 44 -3.36 -3.61 5.78
C MET A 44 -4.06 -4.80 6.41
N ASP A 45 -3.69 -5.97 5.92
CA ASP A 45 -4.11 -7.26 6.43
C ASP A 45 -2.85 -8.07 6.73
N VAL A 46 -2.46 -8.00 8.00
CA VAL A 46 -1.24 -8.61 8.51
C VAL A 46 -1.37 -10.13 8.53
N GLU A 47 -2.57 -10.66 8.81
CA GLU A 47 -2.84 -12.09 8.88
C GLU A 47 -2.55 -12.76 7.52
N ASN A 48 -2.94 -12.09 6.43
CA ASN A 48 -2.70 -12.59 5.07
C ASN A 48 -1.42 -12.05 4.42
N SER A 49 -0.60 -11.29 5.16
CA SER A 49 0.64 -10.67 4.67
C SER A 49 0.46 -9.75 3.45
N ARG A 50 -0.60 -8.93 3.47
CA ARG A 50 -1.00 -8.08 2.33
C ARG A 50 -1.37 -6.66 2.75
N PHE A 51 -1.36 -5.76 1.78
CA PHE A 51 -1.98 -4.45 1.90
C PHE A 51 -2.83 -4.10 0.69
N TYR A 52 -3.81 -3.25 0.92
CA TYR A 52 -4.81 -2.81 -0.03
C TYR A 52 -4.64 -1.33 -0.31
N ILE A 53 -4.70 -0.94 -1.57
CA ILE A 53 -4.72 0.45 -1.99
C ILE A 53 -6.03 0.72 -2.71
N TYR A 54 -6.76 1.70 -2.22
CA TYR A 54 -8.02 2.15 -2.78
C TYR A 54 -7.72 3.33 -3.71
N THR A 55 -7.82 3.12 -5.02
CA THR A 55 -7.57 4.17 -6.01
C THR A 55 -8.86 4.87 -6.41
N THR A 56 -8.79 6.19 -6.58
CA THR A 56 -9.95 7.00 -6.97
C THR A 56 -10.18 7.00 -8.48
N LYS A 57 -9.11 6.85 -9.29
CA LYS A 57 -9.17 6.77 -10.76
C LYS A 57 -8.08 5.84 -11.32
N PRO A 58 -8.43 4.73 -12.00
CA PRO A 58 -9.76 4.11 -12.01
C PRO A 58 -10.19 3.71 -10.60
N ASN A 59 -11.50 3.58 -10.35
CA ASN A 59 -12.02 3.14 -9.06
C ASN A 59 -11.75 1.63 -8.88
N GLN A 60 -10.68 1.31 -8.15
CA GLN A 60 -10.24 -0.08 -7.97
C GLN A 60 -9.54 -0.26 -6.62
N ILE A 61 -9.44 -1.51 -6.19
CA ILE A 61 -8.66 -1.93 -5.04
C ILE A 61 -7.49 -2.74 -5.58
N LYS A 62 -6.27 -2.27 -5.33
CA LYS A 62 -5.06 -3.02 -5.64
C LYS A 62 -4.56 -3.75 -4.39
N VAL A 63 -4.24 -5.02 -4.55
CA VAL A 63 -3.73 -5.87 -3.46
C VAL A 63 -2.25 -6.10 -3.69
N TYR A 64 -1.44 -5.90 -2.67
CA TYR A 64 0.00 -6.09 -2.70
C TYR A 64 0.46 -6.99 -1.55
N ASP A 65 1.58 -7.67 -1.73
CA ASP A 65 2.33 -8.24 -0.60
C ASP A 65 3.23 -7.19 0.07
N PHE A 66 3.75 -7.50 1.26
CA PHE A 66 4.71 -6.64 1.96
C PHE A 66 6.10 -6.56 1.31
N LYS A 67 6.29 -7.10 0.10
CA LYS A 67 7.48 -6.89 -0.74
C LYS A 67 7.21 -5.91 -1.87
N GLY A 68 6.02 -5.31 -1.92
CA GLY A 68 5.61 -4.34 -2.93
C GLY A 68 5.16 -4.97 -4.25
N LYS A 69 4.97 -6.30 -4.30
CA LYS A 69 4.47 -6.98 -5.49
C LYS A 69 2.95 -6.92 -5.55
N GLU A 70 2.41 -6.46 -6.67
CA GLU A 70 0.96 -6.51 -6.93
C GLU A 70 0.52 -7.98 -7.06
N LEU A 71 -0.45 -8.38 -6.25
CA LEU A 71 -1.03 -9.72 -6.22
C LEU A 71 -2.34 -9.78 -7.00
N ASP A 72 -3.17 -8.74 -6.90
CA ASP A 72 -4.48 -8.68 -7.52
C ASP A 72 -4.97 -7.23 -7.71
N CYS A 73 -5.98 -7.04 -8.56
CA CYS A 73 -6.59 -5.76 -8.87
C CYS A 73 -8.10 -5.92 -9.07
N ILE A 74 -8.87 -5.51 -8.06
CA ILE A 74 -10.32 -5.60 -8.03
C ILE A 74 -10.91 -4.28 -8.53
N ARG A 75 -11.55 -4.31 -9.70
CA ARG A 75 -12.18 -3.11 -10.28
C ARG A 75 -13.64 -3.01 -9.83
N ALA A 76 -14.05 -1.81 -9.41
CA ALA A 76 -15.47 -1.54 -9.25
C ALA A 76 -16.15 -1.68 -10.63
N LYS A 77 -17.22 -2.48 -10.72
CA LYS A 77 -18.04 -2.51 -11.92
C LYS A 77 -18.77 -1.17 -12.00
N ASN A 78 -18.52 -0.42 -13.07
CA ASN A 78 -19.40 0.70 -13.41
C ASN A 78 -20.80 0.11 -13.63
N ARG A 79 -21.77 0.52 -12.81
CA ARG A 79 -23.19 0.30 -13.09
C ARG A 79 -23.61 1.18 -14.24
#